data_AF-A0A2I8A4A6-F1
#
_entry.id   AF-A0A2I8A4A6-F1
#
_cell.length_a   1.000
_cell.length_b   1.000
_cell.length_c   1.000
_cell.angle_alpha   90.00
_cell.angle_beta   90.00
_cell.angle_gamma   90.00
#
_symmetry.space_group_name_H-M   'P 1'
#
loop_
_entity.id
_entity.type
_entity.pdbx_description
1 polymer ?
#
loop_
_entity_poly.entity_id
_entity_poly.type
_entity_poly.pdbx_seq_one_letter_code
_entity_poly.pdbx_strand_id
1 'polypeptide(L)'
;MAFIAINELRATGAELFQDSESFLNELNNLDNSVHGGYSGAYSNSTGTVLGIAEKGFEFGVITVGIDAIGHLAKSFSDDKAGYYY
;
A
#
# COMPACT_ATOMS: atom_id res chain seq x y z
N MET A 1 20.81 18.40 -11.07
CA MET A 1 20.02 19.63 -11.29
C MET A 1 20.24 20.04 -12.74
N ALA A 2 19.17 20.19 -13.53
CA ALA A 2 19.28 20.64 -14.92
C ALA A 2 19.54 22.16 -14.96
N PHE A 3 20.47 22.60 -15.80
CA PHE A 3 20.79 24.01 -16.04
C PHE A 3 20.50 24.31 -17.51
N ILE A 4 19.71 25.36 -17.77
CA ILE A 4 19.34 25.79 -19.12
C ILE A 4 19.86 27.21 -19.29
N ALA A 5 20.68 27.43 -20.32
CA ALA A 5 21.12 28.77 -20.67
C ALA A 5 19.96 29.57 -21.28
N ILE A 6 19.91 30.89 -21.09
CA ILE A 6 18.75 31.72 -21.49
C ILE A 6 18.46 31.64 -23.01
N ASN A 7 19.49 31.46 -23.84
CA ASN A 7 19.37 31.26 -25.28
C ASN A 7 18.71 29.92 -25.67
N GLU A 8 18.72 28.94 -24.77
CA GLU A 8 18.17 27.58 -24.98
C GLU A 8 16.77 27.43 -24.37
N LEU A 9 16.37 28.38 -23.50
CA LEU A 9 15.11 28.34 -22.75
C LEU A 9 13.86 28.10 -23.60
N ARG A 10 13.78 28.68 -24.81
CA ARG A 10 12.60 28.53 -25.66
C ARG A 10 12.47 27.12 -26.23
N ALA A 11 13.58 26.53 -26.69
CA ALA A 11 13.58 25.19 -27.27
C ALA A 11 13.41 24.13 -26.17
N THR A 12 14.23 24.20 -25.12
CA THR A 12 14.16 23.26 -24.00
C THR A 12 12.86 23.40 -23.22
N GLY A 13 12.29 24.60 -23.12
CA GLY A 13 10.98 24.81 -22.52
C GLY A 13 9.87 24.10 -23.29
N ALA A 14 9.86 24.19 -24.61
CA ALA A 14 8.87 23.50 -25.44
C ALA A 14 8.96 21.97 -25.32
N GLU A 15 10.19 21.43 -25.27
CA GLU A 15 10.44 20.01 -25.05
C GLU A 15 9.95 19.56 -23.65
N LEU A 16 10.21 20.35 -22.60
CA LEU A 16 9.73 20.05 -21.24
C LEU A 16 8.19 20.08 -21.14
N PHE A 17 7.53 21.00 -21.84
CA PHE A 17 6.07 21.03 -21.88
C PHE A 17 5.50 19.81 -22.60
N GLN A 18 6.08 19.41 -23.74
CA GLN A 18 5.68 18.19 -24.46
C GLN A 18 5.92 16.93 -23.63
N ASP A 19 7.06 16.82 -22.96
CA ASP A 19 7.39 15.70 -22.08
C ASP A 19 6.43 15.64 -20.89
N SER A 20 6.06 16.79 -20.32
CA SER A 20 5.07 16.88 -19.24
C SER A 20 3.67 16.46 -19.68
N GLU A 21 3.24 16.83 -20.88
CA GLU A 21 1.95 16.37 -21.44
C GLU A 21 1.95 14.85 -21.68
N SER A 22 3.05 14.30 -22.18
CA SER A 22 3.21 12.85 -22.34
C SER A 22 3.16 12.13 -21.00
N PHE A 23 3.89 12.62 -19.99
CA PHE A 23 3.88 12.07 -18.64
C PHE A 23 2.48 12.07 -18.02
N LEU A 24 1.74 13.17 -18.15
CA LEU A 24 0.36 13.27 -17.64
C LEU A 24 -0.61 12.35 -18.40
N ASN A 25 -0.45 12.22 -19.72
CA ASN A 25 -1.24 11.28 -20.51
C ASN A 25 -0.94 9.83 -20.13
N GLU A 26 0.33 9.49 -19.90
CA GLU A 26 0.72 8.16 -19.43
C GLU A 26 0.21 7.88 -18.01
N LEU A 27 0.24 8.88 -17.12
CA LEU A 27 -0.33 8.78 -15.77
C LEU A 27 -1.87 8.61 -15.80
N ASN A 28 -2.56 9.31 -16.70
CA ASN A 28 -4.00 9.15 -16.90
C ASN A 28 -4.33 7.74 -17.44
N ASN A 29 -3.54 7.26 -18.40
CA ASN A 29 -3.68 5.91 -18.94
C ASN A 29 -3.26 4.81 -17.95
N LEU A 30 -2.42 5.13 -16.96
CA LEU A 30 -2.01 4.21 -15.89
C LEU A 30 -3.16 3.91 -14.92
N ASP A 31 -4.09 4.84 -14.70
CA ASP A 31 -5.34 4.60 -13.95
C ASP A 31 -6.20 3.50 -14.62
N ASN A 32 -6.05 3.34 -15.95
CA ASN A 32 -6.68 2.29 -16.74
C ASN A 32 -5.80 1.01 -16.87
N SER A 33 -4.62 0.97 -16.24
CA SER A 33 -3.67 -0.16 -16.28
C SER A 33 -3.54 -0.84 -14.91
N VAL A 34 -3.70 -0.09 -13.81
CA VAL A 34 -3.82 -0.65 -12.46
C VAL A 34 -5.26 -1.11 -12.22
N HIS A 35 -5.71 -2.08 -13.02
CA HIS A 35 -6.88 -2.86 -12.66
C HIS A 35 -6.47 -3.79 -11.52
N GLY A 36 -6.85 -3.41 -10.30
CA GLY A 36 -6.99 -4.35 -9.21
C GLY A 36 -7.78 -5.55 -9.73
N GLY A 37 -7.15 -6.71 -9.60
CA GLY A 37 -7.64 -8.02 -9.96
C GLY A 37 -9.09 -8.13 -10.42
N TYR A 38 -9.30 -8.36 -11.72
CA TYR A 38 -10.62 -8.63 -12.28
C TYR A 38 -11.31 -9.78 -11.52
N SER A 39 -12.32 -9.43 -10.73
CA SER A 39 -13.15 -10.35 -9.91
C SER A 39 -13.92 -11.42 -10.73
N GLY A 40 -13.68 -11.55 -12.03
CA GLY A 40 -14.41 -12.47 -12.91
C GLY A 40 -13.55 -13.45 -13.73
N ALA A 41 -12.22 -13.49 -13.59
CA ALA A 41 -11.35 -14.34 -14.43
C ALA A 41 -10.30 -15.12 -13.64
N TYR A 42 -10.49 -15.27 -12.33
CA TYR A 42 -9.78 -16.30 -11.59
C TYR A 42 -10.50 -17.62 -11.81
N SER A 43 -9.76 -18.65 -12.24
CA SER A 43 -10.19 -20.02 -11.97
C SER A 43 -10.61 -20.09 -10.49
N ASN A 44 -11.72 -20.76 -10.19
CA ASN A 44 -12.26 -20.89 -8.83
C ASN A 44 -11.17 -21.33 -7.82
N SER A 45 -10.17 -22.08 -8.29
CA SER A 45 -8.96 -22.46 -7.54
C SER A 45 -8.05 -21.28 -7.16
N THR A 46 -7.78 -20.35 -8.08
CA THR A 46 -6.89 -19.20 -7.84
C THR A 46 -7.54 -18.19 -6.89
N GLY A 47 -8.84 -17.93 -7.04
CA GLY A 47 -9.60 -17.10 -6.09
C GLY A 47 -9.64 -17.71 -4.69
N THR A 48 -9.74 -19.04 -4.59
CA THR A 48 -9.66 -19.76 -3.31
C THR A 48 -8.29 -19.61 -2.66
N VAL A 49 -7.19 -19.74 -3.42
CA VAL A 49 -5.83 -19.60 -2.89
C VAL A 49 -5.56 -18.16 -2.41
N LEU A 50 -5.96 -17.15 -3.17
CA LEU A 50 -5.84 -15.75 -2.74
C LEU A 50 -6.68 -15.50 -1.48
N GLY A 51 -7.91 -16.00 -1.42
CA GLY A 51 -8.76 -15.89 -0.23
C GLY A 51 -8.13 -16.56 1.00
N ILE A 52 -7.50 -17.73 0.86
CA ILE A 52 -6.78 -18.39 1.97
C ILE A 52 -5.57 -17.54 2.41
N ALA A 53 -4.82 -16.97 1.47
CA ALA A 53 -3.68 -16.12 1.79
C ALA A 53 -4.12 -14.86 2.56
N GLU A 54 -5.15 -14.16 2.09
CA GLU A 54 -5.74 -13.00 2.76
C GLU A 54 -6.20 -13.34 4.18
N LYS A 55 -6.93 -14.45 4.35
CA LYS A 55 -7.38 -14.92 5.67
C LYS A 55 -6.24 -15.36 6.58
N GLY A 56 -5.15 -15.87 6.04
CA GLY A 56 -3.93 -16.16 6.78
C GLY A 56 -3.28 -14.90 7.35
N PHE A 57 -3.19 -13.83 6.55
CA PHE A 57 -2.68 -12.53 7.01
C PHE A 57 -3.61 -11.89 8.05
N GLU A 58 -4.92 -11.91 7.84
CA GLU A 58 -5.90 -11.43 8.84
C GLU A 58 -5.74 -12.16 10.18
N PHE A 59 -5.61 -13.49 10.17
CA PHE A 59 -5.39 -14.29 11.38
C PHE A 59 -4.09 -13.89 12.10
N GLY A 60 -3.01 -13.67 11.36
CA GLY A 60 -1.74 -13.22 11.91
C GLY A 60 -1.85 -11.86 12.59
N VAL A 61 -2.49 -10.88 11.95
CA VAL A 61 -2.70 -9.54 12.52
C VAL A 61 -3.57 -9.58 13.77
N ILE A 62 -4.67 -10.33 13.75
CA ILE A 62 -5.58 -10.44 14.90
C ILE A 62 -4.89 -11.15 16.07
N THR A 63 -4.28 -12.31 15.83
CA THR A 63 -3.73 -13.16 16.90
C THR A 63 -2.38 -12.67 17.43
N VAL A 64 -1.46 -12.33 16.53
CA VAL A 64 -0.09 -11.95 16.93
C VAL A 64 0.00 -10.44 17.15
N GLY A 65 -0.78 -9.63 16.43
CA GLY A 65 -0.81 -8.18 16.63
C GLY A 65 -1.75 -7.81 17.78
N ILE A 66 -3.06 -7.82 17.50
CA ILE A 66 -4.07 -7.26 18.39
C ILE A 66 -4.15 -8.03 19.71
N ASP A 67 -4.25 -9.36 19.66
CA ASP A 67 -4.40 -10.17 20.87
C ASP A 67 -3.13 -10.17 21.74
N ALA A 68 -1.94 -10.22 21.13
CA ALA A 68 -0.69 -10.08 21.90
C ALA A 68 -0.56 -8.71 22.55
N ILE A 69 -0.89 -7.62 21.85
CA ILE A 69 -0.92 -6.26 22.43
C ILE A 69 -1.94 -6.20 23.57
N GLY A 70 -3.12 -6.79 23.39
CA GLY A 70 -4.14 -6.88 24.43
C GLY A 70 -3.65 -7.62 25.68
N HIS A 71 -2.97 -8.75 25.52
CA HIS A 71 -2.37 -9.50 26.62
C HIS A 71 -1.24 -8.73 27.31
N LEU A 72 -0.38 -8.05 26.55
CA LEU A 72 0.67 -7.20 27.11
C LEU A 72 0.08 -6.04 27.92
N ALA A 73 -0.92 -5.35 27.39
CA ALA A 73 -1.60 -4.27 28.10
C ALA A 73 -2.27 -4.77 29.39
N LYS A 74 -2.94 -5.94 29.34
CA LYS A 74 -3.53 -6.58 30.54
C LYS A 74 -2.49 -6.98 31.57
N SER A 75 -1.31 -7.43 31.16
CA SER A 75 -0.21 -7.79 32.07
C SER A 75 0.21 -6.63 32.99
N PHE A 76 0.15 -5.39 32.48
CA PHE A 76 0.42 -4.18 33.28
C PHE A 76 -0.76 -3.72 34.13
N SER A 77 -1.97 -4.21 33.85
CA SER A 77 -3.19 -3.93 34.61
C SER A 77 -3.49 -5.01 35.66
N ASP A 78 -2.74 -6.11 35.67
CA ASP A 78 -2.84 -7.12 36.71
C ASP A 78 -2.18 -6.55 37.97
N ASP A 79 -2.97 -5.81 38.75
CA ASP A 79 -2.66 -5.56 40.15
C ASP A 79 -2.55 -6.93 40.80
N LYS A 80 -1.31 -7.37 41.06
CA LYS A 80 -1.05 -8.35 42.12
C LYS A 80 -1.48 -7.67 43.42
N ALA A 81 -2.79 -7.66 43.66
CA ALA A 81 -3.41 -7.24 44.90
C ALA A 81 -2.73 -8.07 45.98
N GLY A 82 -1.83 -7.40 46.71
CA GLY A 82 -1.04 -8.00 47.76
C GLY A 82 -1.98 -8.74 48.70
N TYR A 83 -1.83 -10.06 48.78
CA TYR A 83 -2.30 -10.80 49.92
C TYR A 83 -1.41 -10.42 51.10
N TYR A 84 -1.71 -9.27 51.72
CA TYR A 84 -1.34 -8.97 53.08
C TYR A 84 -2.29 -9.74 54.00
N TYR A 85 -1.86 -10.92 54.43
CA TYR A 85 -2.27 -11.56 55.68
C TYR A 85 -1.00 -12.02 56.41
#